data_AF-A0A9P0F069-F1
#
_entry.id   AF-A0A9P0F069-F1
#
_cell.length_a   1.000
_cell.length_b   1.000
_cell.length_c   1.000
_cell.angle_alpha   90.00
_cell.angle_beta   90.00
_cell.angle_gamma   90.00
#
_symmetry.space_group_name_H-M   'P 1'
#
loop_
_entity.id
_entity.type
_entity.pdbx_description
1 polymer ?
#
loop_
_entity_poly.entity_id
_entity_poly.type
_entity_poly.pdbx_seq_one_letter_code
_entity_poly.pdbx_strand_id
1 'polypeptide(L)'
;MPFYSGLAACIHNELTRQSRGPIPSDVEGQDLWWHNWYNPRKGRIGDFEARVQELLEEDLRKTSGKIDIMMVVDGSQNIGKTAFKIALDSVERLAGIFDLDEAHVGMIVYSFYISTTISLMHNLTSEELKREIRKHGISGWR
;
A
#
# COMPACT_ATOMS: atom_id res chain seq x y z
N MET A 1 -17.41 5.08 11.74
CA MET A 1 -16.60 6.31 11.56
C MET A 1 -15.51 5.98 10.56
N PRO A 2 -15.24 6.89 9.61
CA PRO A 2 -15.42 6.65 8.18
C PRO A 2 -14.30 5.85 7.53
N PHE A 3 -14.66 5.22 6.40
CA PHE A 3 -13.84 4.73 5.30
C PHE A 3 -12.42 5.30 5.26
N TYR A 4 -11.47 4.51 5.75
CA TYR A 4 -10.07 4.64 5.43
C TYR A 4 -9.67 3.30 4.82
N SER A 5 -9.43 3.36 3.52
CA SER A 5 -9.07 2.28 2.62
C SER A 5 -7.99 1.36 3.20
N GLY A 6 -7.90 0.13 2.71
CA GLY A 6 -6.84 -0.81 3.08
C GLY A 6 -5.45 -0.17 3.08
N LEU A 7 -5.21 0.84 2.22
CA LEU A 7 -4.03 1.70 2.23
C LEU A 7 -3.80 2.44 3.55
N ALA A 8 -4.80 3.12 4.10
CA ALA A 8 -4.68 3.84 5.38
C ALA A 8 -4.52 2.87 6.55
N ALA A 9 -5.15 1.69 6.49
CA ALA A 9 -4.86 0.61 7.44
C ALA A 9 -3.41 0.12 7.29
N CYS A 10 -2.92 -0.13 6.08
CA CYS A 10 -1.53 -0.51 5.79
C CYS A 10 -0.53 0.56 6.25
N ILE A 11 -0.81 1.84 6.03
CA ILE A 11 0.02 2.96 6.51
C ILE A 11 0.03 2.99 8.03
N HIS A 12 -1.14 2.95 8.67
CA HIS A 12 -1.25 2.93 10.12
C HIS A 12 -0.51 1.74 10.73
N ASN A 13 -0.62 0.58 10.10
CA ASN A 13 0.04 -0.63 10.53
C ASN A 13 1.54 -0.61 10.29
N GLU A 14 2.05 0.01 9.22
CA GLU A 14 3.49 0.19 9.05
C GLU A 14 4.06 1.12 10.12
N LEU A 15 3.34 2.19 10.43
CA LEU A 15 3.72 3.13 11.49
C LEU A 15 3.68 2.49 12.89
N THR A 16 2.85 1.48 13.10
CA THR A 16 2.68 0.80 14.40
C THR A 16 3.28 -0.61 14.45
N ARG A 17 3.94 -1.07 13.37
CA ARG A 17 4.48 -2.45 13.27
C ARG A 17 5.48 -2.78 14.35
N GLN A 18 6.28 -1.79 14.77
CA GLN A 18 7.29 -1.97 15.81
C GLN A 18 6.68 -2.16 17.21
N SER A 19 5.45 -1.69 17.45
CA SER A 19 4.80 -1.81 18.76
C SER A 19 3.87 -3.02 18.88
N ARG A 20 3.45 -3.63 17.76
CA ARG A 20 2.45 -4.71 17.73
C ARG A 20 2.84 -5.96 16.93
N GLY A 21 4.04 -5.98 16.36
CA GLY A 21 4.53 -7.07 15.51
C GLY A 21 4.03 -6.96 14.05
N PRO A 22 4.61 -7.75 13.13
CA PRO A 22 4.19 -7.77 11.73
C PRO A 22 2.78 -8.35 11.58
N ILE A 23 2.02 -7.81 10.62
CA ILE A 23 0.74 -8.40 10.23
C ILE A 23 1.01 -9.71 9.50
N PRO A 24 0.32 -10.81 9.86
CA PRO A 24 0.45 -12.08 9.16
C PRO A 24 0.13 -11.94 7.66
N SER A 25 0.84 -12.68 6.83
CA SER A 25 0.68 -12.62 5.37
C SER A 25 -0.53 -13.41 4.87
N ASP A 26 -1.06 -14.32 5.68
CA ASP A 26 -2.21 -15.18 5.38
C ASP A 26 -3.51 -14.66 6.03
N VAL A 27 -4.65 -15.05 5.45
CA VAL A 27 -5.98 -14.56 5.85
C VAL A 27 -6.36 -14.99 7.26
N GLU A 28 -6.05 -16.24 7.65
CA GLU A 28 -6.32 -16.79 8.99
C GLU A 28 -5.55 -16.01 10.06
N GLY A 29 -4.25 -15.80 9.85
CA GLY A 29 -3.42 -15.00 10.75
C GLY A 29 -3.88 -13.55 10.82
N GLN A 30 -4.35 -12.98 9.70
CA GLN A 30 -4.94 -11.64 9.70
C GLN A 30 -6.24 -11.59 10.50
N ASP A 31 -7.14 -12.56 10.36
CA ASP A 31 -8.38 -12.64 11.15
C ASP A 31 -8.10 -12.59 12.66
N LEU A 32 -7.17 -13.43 13.12
CA LEU A 32 -6.68 -13.43 14.51
C LEU A 32 -6.07 -12.09 14.92
N TRP A 33 -5.26 -11.49 14.05
CA TRP A 33 -4.58 -10.22 14.34
C TRP A 33 -5.57 -9.07 14.47
N TRP A 34 -6.52 -8.94 13.53
CA TRP A 34 -7.56 -7.93 13.57
C TRP A 34 -8.51 -8.14 14.76
N HIS A 35 -8.86 -9.39 15.08
CA HIS A 35 -9.66 -9.69 16.26
C HIS A 35 -8.98 -9.24 17.56
N ASN A 36 -7.68 -9.50 17.71
CA ASN A 36 -6.95 -9.21 18.94
C ASN A 36 -6.62 -7.73 19.11
N TRP A 37 -6.39 -7.01 18.00
CA TRP A 37 -5.85 -5.64 18.05
C TRP A 37 -6.80 -4.57 17.52
N TYR A 38 -7.85 -4.94 16.79
CA TYR A 38 -8.77 -4.04 16.09
C TYR A 38 -10.21 -4.58 16.03
N ASN A 39 -10.79 -4.83 17.21
CA ASN A 39 -12.15 -5.35 17.33
C ASN A 39 -13.11 -4.36 18.03
N PRO A 40 -13.51 -3.26 17.35
CA PRO A 40 -14.34 -2.22 17.96
C PRO A 40 -15.76 -2.69 18.30
N ARG A 41 -16.19 -3.85 17.77
CA ARG A 41 -17.55 -4.38 17.92
C ARG A 41 -17.64 -5.76 18.58
N LYS A 42 -16.53 -6.30 19.11
CA LYS A 42 -16.45 -7.66 19.67
C LYS A 42 -16.91 -8.76 18.70
N GLY A 43 -16.56 -8.64 17.42
CA GLY A 43 -16.71 -9.71 16.43
C GLY A 43 -15.91 -10.96 16.84
N ARG A 44 -16.25 -12.11 16.26
CA ARG A 44 -15.61 -13.40 16.55
C ARG A 44 -14.40 -13.63 15.64
N ILE A 45 -13.48 -14.49 16.08
CA ILE A 45 -12.45 -15.07 15.21
C ILE A 45 -13.18 -15.88 14.14
N GLY A 46 -12.81 -15.67 12.88
CA GLY A 46 -13.40 -16.23 11.66
C GLY A 46 -14.35 -15.28 10.93
N ASP A 47 -14.83 -14.21 11.58
CA ASP A 47 -15.78 -13.27 10.94
C ASP A 47 -15.09 -12.49 9.80
N PHE A 48 -13.80 -12.14 9.95
CA PHE A 48 -13.06 -11.43 8.91
C PHE A 48 -12.72 -12.39 7.77
N GLU A 49 -12.21 -13.58 8.08
CA GLU A 49 -11.91 -14.60 7.07
C GLU A 49 -13.13 -14.95 6.22
N ALA A 50 -14.28 -15.23 6.86
CA ALA A 50 -15.52 -15.58 6.16
C ALA A 50 -15.96 -14.46 5.20
N ARG A 51 -15.86 -13.20 5.63
CA ARG A 51 -16.22 -12.06 4.78
C ARG A 51 -15.24 -11.85 3.63
N VAL A 52 -13.95 -12.11 3.85
CA VAL A 52 -12.94 -12.06 2.78
C VAL A 52 -13.21 -13.15 1.73
N GLN A 53 -13.53 -14.37 2.15
CA GLN A 53 -13.86 -15.47 1.23
C GLN A 53 -15.11 -15.15 0.40
N GLU A 54 -16.17 -14.65 1.03
CA GLU A 54 -17.40 -14.23 0.33
C GLU A 54 -17.12 -13.14 -0.71
N LEU A 55 -16.36 -12.10 -0.33
CA LEU A 55 -15.97 -11.03 -1.23
C LEU A 55 -15.07 -11.52 -2.37
N LEU A 56 -14.15 -12.45 -2.11
CA LEU A 56 -13.34 -13.05 -3.17
C LEU A 56 -14.23 -13.79 -4.18
N GLU A 57 -15.22 -14.55 -3.73
CA GLU A 57 -16.17 -15.23 -4.63
C GLU A 57 -17.03 -14.25 -5.45
N GLU A 58 -17.40 -13.11 -4.86
CA GLU A 58 -18.17 -12.05 -5.52
C GLU A 58 -17.33 -11.21 -6.50
N ASP A 59 -16.13 -10.77 -6.07
CA ASP A 59 -15.27 -9.79 -6.75
C ASP A 59 -14.29 -10.43 -7.75
N LEU A 60 -13.95 -11.73 -7.63
CA LEU A 60 -13.20 -12.47 -8.66
C LEU A 60 -14.02 -12.67 -9.95
N ARG A 61 -15.27 -12.18 -9.99
CA ARG A 61 -15.96 -11.95 -11.26
C ARG A 61 -15.21 -10.87 -12.03
N LYS A 62 -14.39 -11.29 -13.01
CA LYS A 62 -13.67 -10.42 -13.94
C LYS A 62 -14.52 -9.23 -14.38
N THR A 63 -14.29 -8.08 -13.78
CA THR A 63 -14.73 -6.80 -14.32
C THR A 63 -13.66 -6.38 -15.33
N SER A 64 -14.07 -5.96 -16.51
CA SER A 64 -13.16 -5.72 -17.64
C SER A 64 -12.33 -4.41 -17.52
N GLY A 65 -12.17 -3.88 -16.30
CA GLY A 65 -11.58 -2.56 -16.07
C GLY A 65 -10.30 -2.66 -15.25
N LYS A 66 -9.24 -1.97 -15.70
CA LYS A 66 -8.05 -1.74 -14.88
C LYS A 66 -8.27 -0.53 -13.96
N ILE A 67 -7.67 -0.57 -12.77
CA ILE A 67 -7.69 0.56 -11.83
C ILE A 67 -6.42 1.40 -12.00
N ASP A 68 -6.54 2.72 -12.09
CA ASP A 68 -5.39 3.64 -12.14
C ASP A 68 -5.08 4.17 -10.73
N ILE A 69 -3.83 4.00 -10.27
CA ILE A 69 -3.37 4.40 -8.94
C ILE A 69 -2.13 5.29 -9.05
N MET A 70 -2.28 6.58 -8.72
CA MET A 70 -1.15 7.52 -8.65
C MET A 70 -0.76 7.78 -7.19
N MET A 71 0.47 7.43 -6.82
CA MET A 71 0.99 7.67 -5.48
C MET A 71 1.83 8.96 -5.46
N VAL A 72 1.53 9.87 -4.54
CA VAL A 72 2.27 11.13 -4.38
C VAL A 72 3.04 11.12 -3.07
N VAL A 73 4.35 11.36 -3.12
CA VAL A 73 5.26 11.32 -1.97
C VAL A 73 5.84 12.70 -1.72
N ASP A 74 5.81 13.18 -0.48
CA ASP A 74 6.49 14.40 -0.06
C ASP A 74 8.01 14.17 -0.01
N GLY A 75 8.74 14.85 -0.87
CA GLY A 75 10.20 14.81 -0.99
C GLY A 75 10.90 16.05 -0.47
N SER A 76 10.23 16.89 0.33
CA SER A 76 10.82 18.11 0.89
C SER A 76 11.91 17.83 1.94
N GLN A 77 12.83 18.78 2.16
CA GLN A 77 13.78 18.69 3.27
C GLN A 77 13.11 18.59 4.64
N ASN A 78 11.90 19.14 4.79
CA ASN A 78 11.21 19.26 6.07
C ASN A 78 10.82 17.92 6.70
N ILE A 79 10.58 16.87 5.88
CA ILE A 79 10.26 15.53 6.40
C ILE A 79 11.51 14.83 6.98
N GLY A 80 12.70 15.23 6.55
CA GLY A 80 13.96 14.58 6.92
C GLY A 80 14.21 13.24 6.21
N LYS A 81 15.49 12.92 5.99
CA LYS A 81 15.92 11.79 5.15
C LYS A 81 15.40 10.42 5.62
N THR A 82 15.37 10.20 6.94
CA THR A 82 14.94 8.92 7.51
C THR A 82 13.46 8.67 7.29
N ALA A 83 12.60 9.66 7.60
CA ALA A 83 11.16 9.53 7.40
C ALA A 83 10.80 9.46 5.90
N PHE A 84 11.50 10.22 5.06
CA PHE A 84 11.38 10.10 3.60
C PHE A 84 11.66 8.66 3.12
N LYS A 85 12.75 8.04 3.60
CA LYS A 85 13.08 6.65 3.23
C LYS A 85 12.00 5.66 3.66
N ILE A 86 11.46 5.81 4.87
CA ILE A 86 10.36 4.96 5.38
C ILE A 86 9.09 5.12 4.50
N ALA A 87 8.76 6.35 4.11
CA ALA A 87 7.64 6.61 3.21
C ALA A 87 7.86 5.97 1.83
N LEU A 88 9.08 6.07 1.28
CA LEU A 88 9.44 5.46 0.00
C LEU A 88 9.38 3.93 0.03
N ASP A 89 9.94 3.32 1.09
CA ASP A 89 9.90 1.87 1.30
C ASP A 89 8.44 1.37 1.42
N SER A 90 7.56 2.19 2.02
CA SER A 90 6.13 1.90 2.12
C SER A 90 5.44 1.94 0.75
N VAL A 91 5.74 2.94 -0.07
CA VAL A 91 5.21 3.11 -1.44
C VAL A 91 5.68 1.97 -2.35
N GLU A 92 6.95 1.59 -2.27
CA GLU A 92 7.50 0.44 -2.99
C GLU A 92 6.74 -0.85 -2.65
N ARG A 93 6.52 -1.10 -1.36
CA ARG A 93 5.78 -2.28 -0.92
C ARG A 93 4.34 -2.25 -1.42
N LEU A 94 3.66 -1.10 -1.33
CA LEU A 94 2.29 -0.94 -1.79
C LEU A 94 2.16 -1.16 -3.30
N ALA A 95 3.07 -0.61 -4.10
CA ALA A 95 3.12 -0.85 -5.54
C ALA A 95 3.26 -2.34 -5.86
N GLY A 96 4.00 -3.09 -5.03
CA GLY A 96 4.19 -4.53 -5.16
C GLY A 96 2.99 -5.39 -4.80
N ILE A 97 1.93 -4.84 -4.19
CA ILE A 97 0.71 -5.58 -3.85
C ILE A 97 -0.22 -5.70 -5.06
N PHE A 98 -0.20 -4.72 -5.96
CA PHE A 98 -1.10 -4.70 -7.11
C PHE A 98 -0.60 -5.61 -8.24
N ASP A 99 -1.53 -6.36 -8.83
CA ASP A 99 -1.31 -7.00 -10.12
C ASP A 99 -1.35 -5.92 -11.21
N LEU A 100 -0.26 -5.80 -11.99
CA LEU A 100 -0.16 -4.79 -13.04
C LEU A 100 -1.00 -5.14 -14.29
N ASP A 101 -1.50 -6.37 -14.37
CA ASP A 101 -2.52 -6.75 -15.34
C ASP A 101 -3.90 -6.18 -14.98
N GLU A 102 -4.15 -5.88 -13.70
CA GLU A 102 -5.42 -5.36 -13.17
C GLU A 102 -5.33 -3.88 -12.72
N ALA A 103 -4.12 -3.34 -12.57
CA ALA A 103 -3.91 -1.96 -12.15
C ALA A 103 -2.73 -1.27 -12.86
N HIS A 104 -2.91 0.01 -13.21
CA HIS A 104 -1.78 0.88 -13.58
C HIS A 104 -1.32 1.64 -12.35
N VAL A 105 -0.02 1.58 -12.06
CA VAL A 105 0.55 2.20 -10.85
C VAL A 105 1.60 3.22 -11.24
N GLY A 106 1.44 4.44 -10.74
CA GLY A 106 2.35 5.56 -10.98
C GLY A 106 2.83 6.18 -9.68
N MET A 107 3.90 6.98 -9.75
CA MET A 107 4.44 7.69 -8.60
C MET A 107 4.89 9.10 -8.96
N ILE A 108 4.63 10.07 -8.10
CA ILE A 108 5.20 11.42 -8.18
C ILE A 108 5.88 11.73 -6.85
N VAL A 109 7.10 12.29 -6.91
CA VAL A 109 7.75 12.90 -5.74
C VAL A 109 7.61 14.41 -5.86
N TYR A 110 7.04 15.03 -4.83
CA TYR A 110 6.76 16.45 -4.77
C TYR A 110 7.58 17.14 -3.68
N SER A 111 8.34 18.18 -4.04
CA SER A 111 9.00 19.09 -3.09
C SER A 111 8.75 20.54 -3.50
N PHE A 112 9.75 21.43 -3.47
CA PHE A 112 9.64 22.77 -4.05
C PHE A 112 9.41 22.75 -5.57
N TYR A 113 9.80 21.66 -6.23
CA TYR A 113 9.51 21.36 -7.63
C TYR A 113 9.05 19.91 -7.75
N ILE A 114 8.31 19.59 -8.82
CA ILE A 114 8.06 18.20 -9.20
C ILE A 114 9.40 17.63 -9.66
N SER A 115 9.99 16.76 -8.85
CA SER A 115 11.35 16.29 -9.08
C SER A 115 11.39 15.00 -9.89
N THR A 116 10.41 14.12 -9.70
CA THR A 116 10.45 12.79 -10.33
C THR A 116 9.07 12.18 -10.50
N THR A 117 8.85 11.51 -11.64
CA THR A 117 7.58 10.90 -12.00
C THR A 117 7.78 9.54 -12.68
N ILE A 118 7.04 8.54 -12.19
CA ILE A 118 6.77 7.27 -12.89
C ILE A 118 5.35 7.39 -13.46
N SER A 119 5.24 7.34 -14.78
CA SER A 119 3.96 7.42 -15.50
C SER A 119 3.10 6.18 -15.24
N LEU A 120 1.77 6.35 -15.21
CA LEU A 120 0.81 5.22 -15.19
C LEU A 120 0.96 4.33 -16.43
N MET A 121 1.29 4.96 -17.57
CA MET A 121 1.49 4.27 -18.84
C MET A 121 2.97 3.87 -18.96
N HIS A 122 3.32 2.76 -18.33
CA HIS A 122 4.64 2.14 -18.44
C HIS A 122 4.51 0.65 -18.75
N ASN A 123 5.59 0.00 -19.20
CA ASN A 123 5.62 -1.44 -19.46
C ASN A 123 6.53 -2.20 -18.48
N LEU A 124 6.66 -1.69 -17.25
CA LEU A 124 7.49 -2.28 -16.20
C LEU A 124 6.80 -3.50 -15.58
N THR A 125 7.57 -4.52 -15.27
CA THR A 125 7.17 -5.58 -14.35
C THR A 125 7.06 -5.08 -12.91
N SER A 126 6.39 -5.82 -12.02
CA SER A 126 6.30 -5.45 -10.59
C SER A 126 7.67 -5.25 -9.94
N GLU A 127 8.65 -6.10 -10.27
CA GLU A 127 10.02 -5.99 -9.75
C GLU A 127 10.79 -4.78 -10.32
N GLU A 128 10.56 -4.44 -11.58
CA GLU A 128 11.13 -3.24 -12.19
C GLU A 128 10.48 -1.96 -11.63
N LEU A 129 9.16 -1.96 -11.42
CA LEU A 129 8.44 -0.86 -10.79
C LEU A 129 8.99 -0.57 -9.40
N LYS A 130 9.15 -1.60 -8.55
CA LYS A 130 9.76 -1.45 -7.21
C LYS A 130 11.16 -0.83 -7.28
N ARG A 131 11.99 -1.32 -8.21
CA ARG A 131 13.35 -0.81 -8.43
C ARG A 131 13.34 0.65 -8.87
N GLU A 132 12.46 1.00 -9.81
CA GLU A 132 12.33 2.37 -10.29
C GLU A 132 11.81 3.30 -9.20
N ILE A 133 10.85 2.88 -8.36
CA ILE A 133 10.40 3.64 -7.18
C ILE A 133 11.59 3.98 -6.28
N ARG A 134 12.44 3.00 -5.93
CA ARG A 134 13.62 3.26 -5.10
C ARG A 134 14.59 4.26 -5.73
N LYS A 135 14.91 4.06 -7.02
CA LYS A 135 15.88 4.90 -7.74
C LYS A 135 15.39 6.35 -7.85
N HIS A 136 14.16 6.52 -8.30
CA HIS A 136 13.53 7.82 -8.55
C HIS A 136 13.14 8.55 -7.26
N GLY A 137 12.75 7.81 -6.21
CA GLY A 137 12.51 8.38 -4.90
C GLY A 137 13.75 9.02 -4.30
N ILE A 138 14.90 8.34 -4.36
CA ILE A 138 16.16 8.86 -3.79
C ILE A 138 16.63 10.12 -4.54
N SER A 139 16.49 10.19 -5.87
CA SER A 139 16.84 11.39 -6.65
C SER A 139 15.86 12.56 -6.45
N GLY A 140 14.62 12.24 -6.07
CA GLY A 140 13.55 13.21 -5.91
C GLY A 140 13.57 13.96 -4.57
N TRP A 141 14.28 13.43 -3.57
CA TRP A 141 14.46 14.07 -2.28
C TRP A 141 15.32 15.33 -2.42
N ARG A 142 14.78 16.48 -2.04
CA ARG A 142 15.46 17.76 -2.17
C ARG A 142 15.20 18.70 -1.04
#